data_AF-A0A4R0Z624-F1
#
_entry.id   AF-A0A4R0Z624-F1
#
_cell.length_a   1.000
_cell.length_b   1.000
_cell.length_c   1.000
_cell.angle_alpha   90.00
_cell.angle_beta   90.00
_cell.angle_gamma   90.00
#
_symmetry.space_group_name_H-M   'P 1'
#
loop_
_entity.id
_entity.type
_entity.pdbx_description
1 polymer ?
#
loop_
_entity_poly.entity_id
_entity_poly.type
_entity_poly.pdbx_seq_one_letter_code
_entity_poly.pdbx_strand_id
1 'polypeptide(L)'
;MPFRLKPHKPYSFFIEHTERSGSKLFADQLHDQLAKETHRPIVLVCIGSDRSTGDSLGPLVGTFLEERSVRNIHVYGTLTKPVHALNLVETLHEVQTRFHRPLIIAIDACLGRLSSVGYIFFSEGPLAPGAGVQKELPSVGEYNIKAVVNVSGFMEMMILQNTRLHLVYELARFITDGFAEFDSRIGRLPQEEAAITRLRQSRDESKS
;
A
#
# COMPACT_ATOMS: atom_id res chain seq x y z
N MET A 1 -32.57 5.66 -28.78
CA MET A 1 -31.65 4.58 -28.34
C MET A 1 -30.97 5.05 -27.06
N PRO A 2 -30.93 4.25 -25.98
CA PRO A 2 -30.19 4.64 -24.79
C PRO A 2 -28.69 4.51 -25.08
N PHE A 3 -27.93 5.57 -24.79
CA PHE A 3 -26.47 5.53 -24.77
C PHE A 3 -26.03 4.52 -23.71
N ARG A 4 -25.55 3.34 -24.13
CA ARG A 4 -24.82 2.42 -23.25
C ARG A 4 -23.41 2.98 -23.07
N LEU A 5 -23.16 3.66 -21.95
CA LEU A 5 -21.80 3.90 -21.47
C LEU A 5 -21.11 2.52 -21.39
N LYS A 6 -20.02 2.33 -22.14
CA LYS A 6 -19.19 1.14 -21.97
C LYS A 6 -18.68 1.13 -20.52
N PRO A 7 -18.75 0.00 -19.81
CA PRO A 7 -18.24 -0.06 -18.44
C PRO A 7 -16.76 0.34 -18.46
N HIS A 8 -16.39 1.31 -17.62
CA HIS A 8 -15.00 1.70 -17.42
C HIS A 8 -14.25 0.48 -16.86
N LYS A 9 -13.28 -0.05 -17.61
CA LYS A 9 -12.46 -1.16 -17.15
C LYS A 9 -11.45 -0.59 -16.14
N PRO A 10 -11.37 -1.09 -14.90
CA PRO A 10 -10.41 -0.61 -13.92
C PRO A 10 -8.99 -0.70 -14.47
N TYR A 11 -8.18 0.33 -14.22
CA TYR A 11 -6.79 0.35 -14.64
C TYR A 11 -5.98 -0.70 -13.89
N SER A 12 -5.06 -1.40 -14.57
CA SER A 12 -4.09 -2.28 -13.92
C SER A 12 -2.85 -2.50 -14.77
N PHE A 13 -1.72 -2.75 -14.10
CA PHE A 13 -0.49 -3.21 -14.74
C PHE A 13 0.27 -4.16 -13.81
N PHE A 14 1.24 -4.87 -14.36
CA PHE A 14 2.13 -5.74 -13.60
C PHE A 14 3.56 -5.63 -14.09
N ILE A 15 4.50 -5.88 -13.20
CA ILE A 15 5.93 -5.82 -13.49
C ILE A 15 6.69 -6.87 -12.68
N GLU A 16 7.68 -7.50 -13.30
CA GLU A 16 8.59 -8.40 -12.59
C GLU A 16 9.68 -7.58 -11.88
N HIS A 17 9.99 -7.92 -10.63
CA HIS A 17 10.97 -7.16 -9.84
C HIS A 17 12.40 -7.18 -10.42
N THR A 18 12.72 -8.17 -11.26
CA THR A 18 14.02 -8.32 -11.94
C THR A 18 14.08 -7.57 -13.28
N GLU A 19 12.98 -6.98 -13.74
CA GLU A 19 12.92 -6.26 -15.01
C GLU A 19 13.94 -5.13 -15.04
N ARG A 20 14.62 -4.96 -16.18
CA ARG A 20 15.65 -3.93 -16.30
C ARG A 20 15.00 -2.56 -16.18
N SER A 21 15.50 -1.74 -15.26
CA SER A 21 14.88 -0.44 -14.93
C SER A 21 13.44 -0.56 -14.45
N GLY A 22 13.06 -1.71 -13.88
CA GLY A 22 11.68 -1.98 -13.47
C GLY A 22 11.14 -0.97 -12.45
N SER A 23 11.93 -0.55 -11.45
CA SER A 23 11.49 0.47 -10.49
C SER A 23 11.19 1.82 -11.15
N LYS A 24 11.90 2.16 -12.23
CA LYS A 24 11.63 3.39 -13.00
C LYS A 24 10.34 3.26 -13.79
N LEU A 25 10.13 2.14 -14.47
CA LEU A 25 8.88 1.86 -15.19
C LEU A 25 7.69 1.86 -14.22
N PHE A 26 7.86 1.27 -13.04
CA PHE A 26 6.86 1.32 -11.98
C PHE A 26 6.56 2.75 -11.55
N ALA A 27 7.58 3.58 -11.31
CA ALA A 27 7.40 5.00 -10.98
C ALA A 27 6.72 5.80 -12.10
N ASP A 28 7.03 5.52 -13.38
CA ASP A 28 6.38 6.14 -14.53
C ASP A 28 4.88 5.81 -14.52
N GLN A 29 4.52 4.53 -14.32
CA GLN A 29 3.14 4.08 -14.24
C GLN A 29 2.39 4.64 -13.02
N LEU A 30 3.05 4.74 -11.86
CA LEU A 30 2.50 5.41 -10.69
C LEU A 30 2.22 6.89 -11.00
N HIS A 31 3.14 7.58 -11.67
CA HIS A 31 2.97 8.98 -12.02
C HIS A 31 1.76 9.18 -12.95
N ASP A 32 1.65 8.38 -14.01
CA ASP A 32 0.53 8.45 -14.96
C ASP A 32 -0.84 8.28 -14.29
N GLN A 33 -0.93 7.42 -13.27
CA GLN A 33 -2.19 7.17 -12.58
C GLN A 33 -2.46 8.11 -11.40
N LEU A 34 -1.44 8.43 -10.62
CA LEU A 34 -1.61 9.08 -9.32
C LEU A 34 -1.34 10.58 -9.36
N ALA A 35 -0.62 11.11 -10.36
CA ALA A 35 -0.30 12.53 -10.43
C ALA A 35 -1.56 13.42 -10.49
N LYS A 36 -2.64 12.93 -11.11
CA LYS A 36 -3.95 13.62 -11.18
C LYS A 36 -4.69 13.68 -9.83
N GLU A 37 -4.31 12.83 -8.88
CA GLU A 37 -4.94 12.73 -7.54
C GLU A 37 -4.14 13.46 -6.46
N THR A 38 -3.05 14.16 -6.82
CA THR A 38 -2.14 14.85 -5.88
C THR A 38 -2.76 16.05 -5.15
N HIS A 39 -4.02 16.38 -5.45
CA HIS A 39 -4.83 17.34 -4.71
C HIS A 39 -5.37 16.77 -3.38
N ARG A 40 -5.15 15.48 -3.11
CA ARG A 40 -5.55 14.76 -1.88
C ARG A 40 -4.30 14.23 -1.17
N PRO A 41 -4.29 14.12 0.18
CA PRO A 41 -3.23 13.43 0.90
C PRO A 41 -3.08 11.99 0.41
N ILE A 42 -1.87 11.58 0.04
CA ILE A 42 -1.57 10.20 -0.40
C ILE A 42 -1.20 9.38 0.83
N VAL A 43 -1.94 8.29 1.05
CA VAL A 43 -1.75 7.40 2.20
C VAL A 43 -1.47 5.98 1.70
N LEU A 44 -0.33 5.42 2.07
CA LEU A 44 -0.02 4.01 1.87
C LEU A 44 -0.37 3.23 3.13
N VAL A 45 -1.17 2.18 2.97
CA VAL A 45 -1.49 1.22 4.04
C VAL A 45 -0.80 -0.09 3.68
N CYS A 46 0.35 -0.32 4.29
CA CYS A 46 1.21 -1.48 4.05
C CYS A 46 0.81 -2.62 5.00
N ILE A 47 0.05 -3.57 4.47
CA ILE A 47 -0.59 -4.64 5.22
C ILE A 47 0.35 -5.85 5.31
N GLY A 48 0.41 -6.46 6.48
CA GLY A 48 1.18 -7.65 6.75
C GLY A 48 1.62 -7.76 8.22
N SER A 49 2.48 -8.72 8.50
CA SER A 49 3.02 -8.98 9.84
C SER A 49 4.51 -9.26 9.80
N ASP A 50 5.22 -8.76 10.80
CA ASP A 50 6.62 -9.05 11.11
C ASP A 50 6.85 -10.49 11.63
N ARG A 51 5.77 -11.24 11.91
CA ARG A 51 5.83 -12.60 12.48
C ARG A 51 5.81 -13.71 11.42
N SER A 52 5.60 -13.39 10.15
CA SER A 52 5.54 -14.34 9.04
C SER A 52 6.37 -13.80 7.89
N THR A 53 7.34 -14.60 7.43
CA THR A 53 8.31 -14.15 6.42
C THR A 53 7.64 -13.71 5.12
N GLY A 54 6.68 -14.48 4.62
CA GLY A 54 5.90 -14.17 3.42
C GLY A 54 4.90 -13.03 3.59
N ASP A 55 4.48 -12.74 4.82
CA ASP A 55 3.54 -11.66 5.14
C ASP A 55 4.26 -10.36 5.56
N SER A 56 5.59 -10.36 5.56
CA SER A 56 6.39 -9.22 6.02
C SER A 56 6.59 -8.12 4.98
N LEU A 57 6.06 -8.31 3.75
CA LEU A 57 6.19 -7.35 2.64
C LEU A 57 5.71 -5.96 3.03
N GLY A 58 4.47 -5.82 3.52
CA GLY A 58 3.90 -4.53 3.90
C GLY A 58 4.76 -3.80 4.93
N PRO A 59 5.00 -4.39 6.12
CA PRO A 59 5.88 -3.81 7.14
C PRO A 59 7.27 -3.41 6.61
N LEU A 60 7.88 -4.20 5.74
CA LEU A 60 9.17 -3.89 5.12
C LEU A 60 9.08 -2.67 4.19
N VAL A 61 8.08 -2.64 3.29
CA VAL A 61 7.85 -1.50 2.37
C VAL A 61 7.68 -0.22 3.18
N GLY A 62 6.86 -0.24 4.22
CA GLY A 62 6.61 0.94 5.04
C GLY A 62 7.85 1.40 5.79
N THR A 63 8.61 0.48 6.39
CA THR A 63 9.88 0.82 7.05
C THR A 63 10.87 1.44 6.07
N PHE A 64 11.06 0.86 4.88
CA PHE A 64 12.01 1.43 3.92
C PHE A 64 11.56 2.79 3.38
N LEU A 65 10.25 3.03 3.25
CA LEU A 65 9.75 4.34 2.84
C LEU A 65 10.00 5.42 3.90
N GLU A 66 9.84 5.08 5.20
CA GLU A 66 10.22 5.98 6.29
C GLU A 66 11.72 6.28 6.27
N GLU A 67 12.57 5.27 6.07
CA GLU A 67 14.03 5.42 5.94
C GLU A 67 14.42 6.28 4.73
N ARG A 68 13.68 6.19 3.62
CA ARG A 68 13.86 7.04 2.43
C ARG A 68 13.40 8.48 2.64
N SER A 69 12.75 8.80 3.76
CA SER A 69 12.27 10.14 4.09
C SER A 69 11.36 10.74 2.99
N VAL A 70 10.44 9.92 2.46
CA VAL A 70 9.42 10.39 1.50
C VAL A 70 8.60 11.53 2.11
N ARG A 71 8.28 12.55 1.30
CA ARG A 71 7.79 13.84 1.82
C ARG A 71 6.29 14.04 1.68
N ASN A 72 5.71 13.47 0.63
CA ASN A 72 4.31 13.69 0.27
C ASN A 72 3.43 12.47 0.57
N ILE A 73 4.04 11.36 0.96
CA ILE A 73 3.37 10.09 1.18
C ILE A 73 3.31 9.81 2.69
N HIS A 74 2.11 9.61 3.21
CA HIS A 74 1.91 9.16 4.58
C HIS A 74 1.89 7.63 4.64
N VAL A 75 2.71 7.04 5.49
CA VAL A 75 2.90 5.59 5.57
C VAL A 75 2.27 5.04 6.84
N TYR A 76 1.42 4.02 6.68
CA TYR A 76 0.88 3.19 7.75
C TYR A 76 1.29 1.75 7.51
N GLY A 77 1.71 1.04 8.56
CA GLY A 77 2.23 -0.32 8.46
C GLY A 77 3.73 -0.33 8.24
N THR A 78 4.47 -0.48 9.32
CA THR A 78 5.94 -0.60 9.34
C THR A 78 6.34 -1.79 10.21
N LEU A 79 7.60 -2.19 10.24
CA LEU A 79 8.07 -3.22 11.19
C LEU A 79 7.81 -2.82 12.65
N THR A 80 7.94 -1.54 13.00
CA THR A 80 7.69 -1.06 14.37
C THR A 80 6.20 -0.95 14.69
N LYS A 81 5.36 -0.66 13.69
CA LYS A 81 3.90 -0.49 13.83
C LYS A 81 3.19 -1.22 12.68
N PRO A 82 3.12 -2.57 12.72
CA PRO A 82 2.52 -3.35 11.64
C PRO A 82 1.03 -3.08 11.54
N VAL A 83 0.50 -3.15 10.31
CA VAL A 83 -0.94 -3.12 10.04
C VAL A 83 -1.34 -4.48 9.53
N HIS A 84 -2.22 -5.16 10.25
CA HIS A 84 -2.68 -6.51 9.96
C HIS A 84 -4.19 -6.63 10.23
N ALA A 85 -4.77 -7.79 9.95
CA ALA A 85 -6.21 -8.03 10.08
C ALA A 85 -6.82 -7.58 11.43
N LEU A 86 -6.09 -7.68 12.54
CA LEU A 86 -6.61 -7.36 13.87
C LEU A 86 -6.73 -5.87 14.19
N ASN A 87 -5.95 -5.00 13.53
CA ASN A 87 -5.94 -3.55 13.78
C ASN A 87 -6.29 -2.71 12.53
N LEU A 88 -6.52 -3.35 11.37
CA LEU A 88 -6.82 -2.67 10.11
C LEU A 88 -8.00 -1.69 10.23
N VAL A 89 -9.10 -2.09 10.88
CA VAL A 89 -10.29 -1.23 11.04
C VAL A 89 -9.95 0.06 11.80
N GLU A 90 -9.19 -0.07 12.89
CA GLU A 90 -8.74 1.06 13.69
C GLU A 90 -7.79 1.97 12.89
N THR A 91 -6.83 1.39 12.18
CA THR A 91 -5.91 2.13 11.30
C THR A 91 -6.67 2.93 10.24
N LEU A 92 -7.67 2.35 9.58
CA LEU A 92 -8.46 3.07 8.57
C LEU A 92 -9.30 4.18 9.18
N HIS A 93 -9.83 3.97 10.38
CA HIS A 93 -10.55 5.02 11.11
C HIS A 93 -9.62 6.19 11.46
N GLU A 94 -8.39 5.90 11.90
CA GLU A 94 -7.37 6.93 12.15
C GLU A 94 -7.06 7.72 10.88
N VAL A 95 -6.77 7.04 9.76
CA VAL A 95 -6.48 7.67 8.46
C VAL A 95 -7.62 8.59 8.02
N GLN A 96 -8.87 8.13 8.09
CA GLN A 96 -10.04 8.91 7.69
C GLN A 96 -10.32 10.10 8.63
N THR A 97 -9.92 9.99 9.90
CA THR A 97 -10.05 11.08 10.87
C THR A 97 -8.96 12.12 10.70
N ARG A 98 -7.73 11.69 10.36
CA ARG A 98 -6.56 12.55 10.24
C ARG A 98 -6.52 13.32 8.92
N PHE A 99 -6.94 12.72 7.82
CA PHE A 99 -6.82 13.31 6.49
C PHE A 99 -8.18 13.60 5.88
N HIS A 100 -8.31 14.75 5.22
CA HIS A 100 -9.52 15.05 4.47
C HIS A 100 -9.47 14.32 3.11
N ARG A 101 -10.43 13.40 2.88
CA ARG A 101 -10.54 12.62 1.64
C ARG A 101 -9.18 12.08 1.18
N PRO A 102 -8.45 11.28 1.97
CA PRO A 102 -7.16 10.74 1.55
C PRO A 102 -7.31 9.83 0.34
N LEU A 103 -6.32 9.78 -0.55
CA LEU A 103 -6.18 8.71 -1.53
C LEU A 103 -5.44 7.55 -0.86
N ILE A 104 -6.13 6.43 -0.64
CA ILE A 104 -5.57 5.28 0.05
C ILE A 104 -5.11 4.24 -0.96
N ILE A 105 -3.86 3.80 -0.83
CA ILE A 105 -3.27 2.72 -1.63
C ILE A 105 -2.86 1.60 -0.69
N ALA A 106 -3.47 0.43 -0.83
CA ALA A 106 -3.13 -0.73 -0.02
C ALA A 106 -1.95 -1.49 -0.63
N ILE A 107 -1.03 -1.98 0.19
CA ILE A 107 0.11 -2.81 -0.24
C ILE A 107 0.05 -4.12 0.54
N ASP A 108 0.05 -5.26 -0.15
CA ASP A 108 -0.11 -6.57 0.46
C ASP A 108 0.72 -7.64 -0.28
N ALA A 109 1.07 -8.71 0.44
CA ALA A 109 1.66 -9.90 -0.15
C ALA A 109 0.57 -10.89 -0.55
N CYS A 110 0.79 -11.64 -1.62
CA CYS A 110 -0.12 -12.73 -1.97
C CYS A 110 0.62 -13.98 -2.44
N LEU A 111 -0.09 -15.09 -2.38
CA LEU A 111 0.31 -16.33 -3.03
C LEU A 111 -0.30 -16.39 -4.43
N GLY A 112 0.41 -17.00 -5.37
CA GLY A 112 -0.03 -17.06 -6.76
C GLY A 112 0.49 -18.26 -7.52
N ARG A 113 0.39 -18.21 -8.85
CA ARG A 113 0.98 -19.26 -9.70
C ARG A 113 2.50 -19.15 -9.68
N LEU A 114 3.19 -20.27 -9.93
CA LEU A 114 4.65 -20.30 -10.03
C LEU A 114 5.19 -19.26 -11.02
N SER A 115 4.53 -19.10 -12.17
CA SER A 115 4.90 -18.12 -13.21
C SER A 115 4.70 -16.66 -12.81
N SER A 116 4.05 -16.40 -11.68
CA SER A 116 3.77 -15.06 -11.19
C SER A 116 4.62 -14.70 -9.97
N VAL A 117 5.35 -15.65 -9.39
CA VAL A 117 6.23 -15.38 -8.24
C VAL A 117 7.28 -14.33 -8.64
N GLY A 118 7.42 -13.28 -7.84
CA GLY A 118 8.31 -12.15 -8.13
C GLY A 118 7.65 -11.02 -8.95
N TYR A 119 6.36 -11.12 -9.27
CA TYR A 119 5.61 -10.04 -9.91
C TYR A 119 4.94 -9.13 -8.88
N ILE A 120 4.93 -7.84 -9.20
CA ILE A 120 4.15 -6.80 -8.53
C ILE A 120 2.99 -6.42 -9.45
N PHE A 121 1.78 -6.43 -8.90
CA PHE A 121 0.55 -6.01 -9.56
C PHE A 121 0.09 -4.71 -8.96
N PHE A 122 -0.20 -3.71 -9.78
CA PHE A 122 -0.90 -2.50 -9.38
C PHE A 122 -2.28 -2.49 -10.02
N SER A 123 -3.31 -2.14 -9.26
CA SER A 123 -4.69 -2.14 -9.76
C SER A 123 -5.52 -1.05 -9.13
N GLU A 124 -6.40 -0.44 -9.93
CA GLU A 124 -7.50 0.39 -9.49
C GLU A 124 -8.59 -0.51 -8.86
N GLY A 125 -9.13 -0.04 -7.74
CA GLY A 125 -10.12 -0.73 -6.93
C GLY A 125 -9.55 -1.18 -5.58
N PRO A 126 -10.45 -1.48 -4.63
CA PRO A 126 -10.06 -1.82 -3.29
C PRO A 126 -9.39 -3.18 -3.19
N LEU A 127 -8.48 -3.29 -2.23
CA LEU A 127 -7.97 -4.56 -1.75
C LEU A 127 -8.96 -5.19 -0.77
N ALA A 128 -9.26 -6.48 -0.95
CA ALA A 128 -9.85 -7.31 0.10
C ALA A 128 -8.71 -8.06 0.81
N PRO A 129 -8.19 -7.56 1.95
CA PRO A 129 -7.11 -8.22 2.67
C PRO A 129 -7.60 -9.52 3.33
N GLY A 130 -6.68 -10.46 3.54
CA GLY A 130 -6.93 -11.62 4.41
C GLY A 130 -7.69 -12.78 3.76
N ALA A 131 -7.37 -13.14 2.51
CA ALA A 131 -7.89 -14.39 1.90
C ALA A 131 -7.62 -15.68 2.72
N GLY A 132 -6.75 -15.61 3.75
CA GLY A 132 -6.49 -16.68 4.73
C GLY A 132 -7.05 -16.46 6.14
N VAL A 133 -7.86 -15.42 6.39
CA VAL A 133 -8.37 -15.07 7.73
C VAL A 133 -9.90 -15.12 7.73
N GLN A 134 -10.49 -15.90 8.65
CA GLN A 134 -11.95 -16.12 8.76
C GLN A 134 -12.79 -14.89 9.17
N LYS A 135 -12.27 -13.67 9.05
CA LYS A 135 -12.97 -12.44 9.43
C LYS A 135 -13.34 -11.63 8.20
N GLU A 136 -14.54 -11.05 8.20
CA GLU A 136 -14.93 -10.04 7.20
C GLU A 136 -14.11 -8.76 7.45
N LEU A 137 -13.06 -8.57 6.66
CA LEU A 137 -12.24 -7.37 6.71
C LEU A 137 -12.80 -6.31 5.74
N PRO A 138 -12.72 -5.02 6.10
CA PRO A 138 -13.12 -3.97 5.19
C PRO A 138 -12.22 -3.96 3.97
N SER A 139 -12.82 -3.65 2.82
CA SER A 139 -12.09 -3.31 1.60
C SER A 139 -11.24 -2.06 1.82
N VAL A 140 -10.00 -2.07 1.31
CA VAL A 140 -8.99 -1.04 1.57
C VAL A 140 -8.55 -0.35 0.29
N GLY A 141 -8.64 0.97 0.28
CA GLY A 141 -8.04 1.82 -0.75
C GLY A 141 -8.83 1.96 -2.04
N GLU A 142 -8.46 2.97 -2.82
CA GLU A 142 -8.88 3.16 -4.20
C GLU A 142 -7.93 2.50 -5.19
N TYR A 143 -6.69 2.22 -4.77
CA TYR A 143 -5.73 1.42 -5.49
C TYR A 143 -5.13 0.35 -4.58
N ASN A 144 -4.62 -0.71 -5.17
CA ASN A 144 -3.89 -1.74 -4.45
C ASN A 144 -2.64 -2.20 -5.21
N ILE A 145 -1.64 -2.60 -4.42
CA ILE A 145 -0.45 -3.27 -4.87
C ILE A 145 -0.40 -4.64 -4.22
N LYS A 146 -0.22 -5.68 -5.04
CA LYS A 146 0.00 -7.05 -4.60
C LYS A 146 1.31 -7.56 -5.14
N ALA A 147 2.18 -8.06 -4.26
CA ALA A 147 3.38 -8.77 -4.71
C ALA A 147 3.22 -10.28 -4.47
N VAL A 148 3.50 -11.09 -5.49
CA VAL A 148 3.41 -12.55 -5.37
C VAL A 148 4.70 -13.07 -4.78
N VAL A 149 4.65 -13.43 -3.49
CA VAL A 149 5.83 -13.80 -2.70
C VAL A 149 6.14 -15.30 -2.77
N ASN A 150 5.16 -16.13 -3.11
CA ASN A 150 5.32 -17.58 -3.20
C ASN A 150 4.15 -18.23 -3.97
N VAL A 151 4.24 -19.54 -4.19
CA VAL A 151 3.23 -20.34 -4.87
C VAL A 151 2.05 -20.62 -3.94
N SER A 152 0.82 -20.43 -4.43
CA SER A 152 -0.42 -20.83 -3.75
C SER A 152 -0.55 -22.35 -3.70
N GLY A 153 -1.15 -22.89 -2.65
CA GLY A 153 -1.32 -24.33 -2.50
C GLY A 153 -2.02 -24.71 -1.20
N PHE A 154 -1.84 -25.97 -0.80
CA PHE A 154 -2.36 -26.43 0.48
C PHE A 154 -1.58 -25.79 1.64
N MET A 155 -2.28 -25.46 2.74
CA MET A 155 -1.70 -24.83 3.93
C MET A 155 -1.00 -23.48 3.66
N GLU A 156 -1.71 -22.55 3.00
CA GLU A 156 -1.19 -21.21 2.65
C GLU A 156 -0.55 -20.45 3.82
N MET A 157 -1.09 -20.59 5.04
CA MET A 157 -0.48 -20.00 6.24
C MET A 157 0.93 -20.54 6.53
N MET A 158 1.14 -21.86 6.37
CA MET A 158 2.46 -22.46 6.54
C MET A 158 3.42 -22.02 5.42
N ILE A 159 2.90 -21.87 4.19
CA ILE A 159 3.67 -21.36 3.05
C ILE A 159 4.17 -19.95 3.35
N LEU A 160 3.29 -19.05 3.81
CA LEU A 160 3.66 -17.69 4.18
C LEU A 160 4.69 -17.68 5.30
N GLN A 161 4.54 -18.52 6.33
CA GLN A 161 5.51 -18.61 7.44
C GLN A 161 6.91 -19.08 7.00
N ASN A 162 7.00 -19.89 5.92
CA ASN A 162 8.25 -20.46 5.41
C ASN A 162 8.71 -19.85 4.07
N THR A 163 8.12 -18.73 3.66
CA THR A 163 8.49 -18.07 2.41
C THR A 163 9.91 -17.49 2.51
N ARG A 164 10.68 -17.55 1.42
CA ARG A 164 12.06 -17.05 1.42
C ARG A 164 12.05 -15.53 1.61
N LEU A 165 12.53 -15.08 2.77
CA LEU A 165 12.61 -13.67 3.13
C LEU A 165 13.35 -12.82 2.08
N HIS A 166 14.40 -13.37 1.45
CA HIS A 166 15.15 -12.64 0.43
C HIS A 166 14.26 -12.14 -0.72
N LEU A 167 13.34 -12.96 -1.24
CA LEU A 167 12.44 -12.53 -2.31
C LEU A 167 11.48 -11.44 -1.81
N VAL A 168 10.93 -11.59 -0.60
CA VAL A 168 10.05 -10.58 0.02
C VAL A 168 10.79 -9.26 0.21
N TYR A 169 12.04 -9.33 0.62
CA TYR A 169 12.92 -8.17 0.78
C TYR A 169 13.18 -7.45 -0.55
N GLU A 170 13.52 -8.18 -1.62
CA GLU A 170 13.72 -7.60 -2.95
C GLU A 170 12.43 -6.96 -3.50
N LEU A 171 11.27 -7.61 -3.30
CA LEU A 171 9.97 -7.05 -3.69
C LEU A 171 9.65 -5.77 -2.91
N ALA A 172 9.91 -5.75 -1.60
CA ALA A 172 9.71 -4.57 -0.78
C ALA A 172 10.61 -3.41 -1.25
N ARG A 173 11.89 -3.69 -1.50
CA ARG A 173 12.85 -2.71 -2.04
C ARG A 173 12.40 -2.13 -3.38
N PHE A 174 11.94 -2.99 -4.29
CA PHE A 174 11.44 -2.58 -5.61
C PHE A 174 10.28 -1.59 -5.48
N ILE A 175 9.28 -1.92 -4.65
CA ILE A 175 8.09 -1.08 -4.42
C ILE A 175 8.51 0.25 -3.79
N THR A 176 9.37 0.22 -2.77
CA THR A 176 9.89 1.42 -2.11
C THR A 176 10.62 2.33 -3.09
N ASP A 177 11.55 1.80 -3.89
CA ASP A 177 12.35 2.60 -4.82
C ASP A 177 11.45 3.26 -5.88
N GLY A 178 10.40 2.57 -6.34
CA GLY A 178 9.42 3.14 -7.26
C GLY A 178 8.54 4.24 -6.64
N PHE A 179 8.08 4.07 -5.40
CA PHE A 179 7.34 5.12 -4.68
C PHE A 179 8.22 6.32 -4.30
N ALA A 180 9.48 6.09 -3.92
CA ALA A 180 10.42 7.17 -3.60
C ALA A 180 10.73 8.02 -4.85
N GLU A 181 10.91 7.36 -6.01
CA GLU A 181 11.06 8.05 -7.29
C GLU A 181 9.79 8.85 -7.64
N PHE A 182 8.59 8.25 -7.48
CA PHE A 182 7.33 8.96 -7.68
C PHE A 182 7.19 10.19 -6.76
N ASP A 183 7.48 10.05 -5.46
CA ASP A 183 7.45 11.14 -4.47
C ASP A 183 8.39 12.30 -4.86
N SER A 184 9.54 11.99 -5.44
CA SER A 184 10.50 13.00 -5.90
C SER A 184 9.98 13.84 -7.07
N ARG A 185 9.09 13.29 -7.91
CA ARG A 185 8.59 13.90 -9.15
C ARG A 185 7.35 14.77 -8.98
N ILE A 186 6.52 14.51 -7.96
CA ILE A 186 5.24 15.21 -7.77
C ILE A 186 5.35 16.57 -7.06
N GLY A 187 6.58 17.08 -6.86
CA GLY A 187 6.81 18.32 -6.12
C GLY A 187 6.41 18.18 -4.64
N ARG A 188 6.39 19.29 -3.89
CA ARG A 188 5.93 19.28 -2.50
C ARG A 188 4.42 19.57 -2.45
N LEU A 189 3.64 18.65 -1.90
CA LEU A 189 2.20 18.80 -1.77
C LEU A 189 1.82 19.59 -0.49
N PRO A 190 0.72 20.35 -0.50
CA PRO A 190 0.16 20.96 0.70
C PRO A 190 -0.25 19.86 1.69
N GLN A 191 0.21 19.95 2.94
CA GLN A 191 -0.21 19.02 3.99
C GLN A 191 -1.53 19.49 4.59
N GLU A 192 -2.65 19.00 4.03
CA GLU A 192 -3.98 19.20 4.59
C GLU A 192 -4.31 18.08 5.59
N GLU A 193 -3.86 18.27 6.84
CA GLU A 193 -4.43 17.52 7.96
C GLU A 193 -5.83 18.07 8.29
N ALA A 194 -6.78 17.18 8.58
CA ALA A 194 -8.15 17.55 8.90
C ALA A 194 -8.17 18.55 10.07
N ALA A 195 -8.99 19.60 9.95
CA ALA A 195 -9.10 20.71 10.92
C ALA A 195 -9.44 20.28 12.37
N ILE A 196 -9.85 19.02 12.57
CA ILE A 196 -10.24 18.45 13.87
C ILE A 196 -9.03 18.34 14.82
N THR A 197 -7.81 18.16 14.31
CA THR A 197 -6.59 18.10 15.15
C THR A 197 -6.22 19.49 15.71
N ARG A 198 -6.44 20.56 14.93
CA ARG A 198 -6.15 21.93 15.39
C ARG A 198 -7.04 22.37 16.57
N LEU A 199 -8.28 21.86 16.64
CA LEU A 199 -9.20 22.11 17.75
C LEU A 199 -8.86 21.33 19.03
N ARG A 200 -8.12 20.21 18.93
CA ARG A 200 -7.65 19.45 20.10
C ARG A 200 -6.40 20.10 20.70
N GLN A 201 -5.46 20.56 19.88
CA GLN A 201 -4.28 21.30 20.34
C GLN A 201 -4.65 22.66 20.97
N SER A 202 -5.64 23.38 20.41
CA SER A 202 -6.12 24.63 21.02
C SER A 202 -6.89 24.44 22.33
N ARG A 203 -7.43 23.23 22.60
CA ARG A 203 -8.16 22.92 23.83
C ARG A 203 -7.26 22.53 24.99
N ASP A 204 -6.12 21.89 24.72
CA ASP A 204 -5.13 21.55 25.73
C ASP A 204 -4.28 22.77 26.15
N GLU A 205 -4.01 23.71 25.24
CA GLU A 205 -3.34 24.99 25.58
C GLU A 205 -4.24 25.94 26.40
N SER A 206 -5.57 25.82 26.28
CA SER A 206 -6.53 26.61 27.07
C SER A 206 -6.85 26.04 28.46
N LYS A 207 -6.20 24.93 28.84
CA LYS A 207 -6.32 24.28 30.15
C LYS A 207 -5.03 24.30 30.97
N SER A 208 -3.99 25.01 30.52
CA SER A 208 -2.75 25.22 31.26
C SER A 208 -2.60 26.64 31.78
#